data_AF-A0A925JMV5-F1
#
_entry.id   AF-A0A925JMV5-F1
#
_cell.length_a   1.000
_cell.length_b   1.000
_cell.length_c   1.000
_cell.angle_alpha   90.00
_cell.angle_beta   90.00
_cell.angle_gamma   90.00
#
_symmetry.space_group_name_H-M   'P 1'
#
loop_
_entity.id
_entity.type
_entity.pdbx_description
1 polymer ?
#
loop_
_entity_poly.entity_id
_entity_poly.type
_entity_poly.pdbx_seq_one_letter_code
_entity_poly.pdbx_strand_id
1 'polypeptide(L)'
;MRNTSLFAALLAVVLSSANVDAQVNKSLPYKNPKLSIESRTNDLLSRMSLEEKGSQLMAVQDGNPIRFNDDFFADAENVKKVFGNGINSMQPYFSGIKETVAIRNRIQKYLAEKTKWGIPSIFVDEGQHGLMKPEAT
;
A
#
# COMPACT_ATOMS: atom_id res chain seq x y z
N MET A 1 -12.93 61.23 -5.88
CA MET A 1 -12.33 60.23 -6.80
C MET A 1 -11.12 59.50 -6.18
N ARG A 2 -11.23 59.00 -4.94
CA ARG A 2 -10.22 58.17 -4.28
C ARG A 2 -11.04 57.16 -3.48
N ASN A 3 -11.27 55.96 -4.01
CA ASN A 3 -11.82 54.77 -3.30
C ASN A 3 -12.06 53.59 -4.25
N THR A 4 -12.08 53.79 -5.57
CA THR A 4 -12.23 52.72 -6.56
C THR A 4 -11.00 51.81 -6.66
N SER A 5 -9.80 52.34 -6.47
CA SER A 5 -8.55 51.54 -6.51
C SER A 5 -8.35 50.62 -5.31
N LEU A 6 -8.89 50.98 -4.13
CA LEU A 6 -8.81 50.16 -2.92
C LEU A 6 -9.77 48.96 -2.96
N PHE A 7 -10.95 49.13 -3.58
CA PHE A 7 -11.91 48.04 -3.79
C PHE A 7 -11.42 47.01 -4.82
N ALA A 8 -10.76 47.47 -5.89
CA ALA A 8 -10.18 46.58 -6.90
C ALA A 8 -9.02 45.73 -6.34
N ALA A 9 -8.19 46.32 -5.46
CA ALA A 9 -7.10 45.60 -4.80
C ALA A 9 -7.60 44.55 -3.80
N LEU A 10 -8.68 44.83 -3.06
CA LEU A 10 -9.28 43.86 -2.13
C LEU A 10 -9.89 42.66 -2.87
N LEU A 11 -10.53 42.88 -4.02
CA LEU A 11 -11.14 41.82 -4.82
C LEU A 11 -10.09 40.88 -5.44
N ALA A 12 -8.93 41.40 -5.84
CA ALA A 12 -7.82 40.62 -6.38
C ALA A 12 -7.13 39.71 -5.34
N VAL A 13 -7.10 40.13 -4.06
CA VAL A 13 -6.54 39.34 -2.96
C VAL A 13 -7.48 38.18 -2.54
N VAL A 14 -8.79 38.38 -2.66
CA VAL A 14 -9.78 37.32 -2.38
C VAL A 14 -9.82 36.26 -3.51
N LEU A 15 -9.59 36.65 -4.76
CA LEU A 15 -9.52 35.72 -5.90
C LEU A 15 -8.23 34.88 -5.94
N SER A 16 -7.15 35.37 -5.33
CA SER A 16 -5.87 34.64 -5.26
C SER A 16 -5.79 33.66 -4.09
N SER A 17 -6.61 33.85 -3.06
CA SER A 17 -6.74 32.90 -1.92
C SER A 17 -7.63 31.69 -2.25
N ALA A 18 -8.55 31.80 -3.21
CA ALA A 18 -9.38 30.68 -3.67
C ALA A 18 -8.62 29.58 -4.46
N ASN A 19 -7.39 29.87 -4.93
CA ASN A 19 -6.57 28.90 -5.68
C ASN A 19 -5.59 28.12 -4.80
N VAL A 20 -5.44 28.47 -3.52
CA VAL A 20 -4.49 27.76 -2.63
C VAL A 20 -5.08 26.43 -2.14
N ASP A 21 -6.41 26.33 -2.00
CA ASP A 21 -7.09 25.08 -1.61
C ASP A 21 -7.21 24.06 -2.75
N ALA A 22 -6.97 24.46 -4.01
CA ALA A 22 -7.01 23.55 -5.16
C ALA A 22 -5.75 22.66 -5.28
N GLN A 23 -4.74 22.87 -4.43
CA GLN A 23 -3.66 21.91 -4.21
C GLN A 23 -4.03 20.85 -3.17
N VAL A 24 -5.30 20.41 -3.16
CA VAL A 24 -5.66 19.10 -2.60
C VAL A 24 -4.77 18.08 -3.31
N ASN A 25 -3.74 17.63 -2.59
CA ASN A 25 -2.81 16.57 -2.92
C ASN A 25 -3.52 15.54 -3.82
N LYS A 26 -3.35 15.67 -5.14
CA LYS A 26 -4.21 14.99 -6.10
C LYS A 26 -3.86 13.52 -5.99
N SER A 27 -4.66 12.79 -5.21
CA SER A 27 -4.47 11.36 -4.94
C SER A 27 -4.17 10.67 -6.27
N LEU A 28 -3.08 9.90 -6.31
CA LEU A 28 -2.65 9.21 -7.53
C LEU A 28 -3.84 8.44 -8.12
N PRO A 29 -4.07 8.47 -9.45
CA PRO A 29 -5.27 7.88 -10.04
C PRO A 29 -5.52 6.43 -9.60
N TYR A 30 -4.49 5.60 -9.48
CA TYR A 30 -4.65 4.22 -8.98
C TYR A 30 -5.22 4.11 -7.54
N LYS A 31 -5.02 5.14 -6.70
CA LYS A 31 -5.59 5.23 -5.34
C LYS A 31 -7.00 5.80 -5.32
N ASN A 32 -7.54 6.31 -6.43
CA ASN A 32 -8.88 6.88 -6.47
C ASN A 32 -9.93 5.78 -6.67
N PRO A 33 -10.78 5.46 -5.67
CA PRO A 33 -11.78 4.41 -5.78
C PRO A 33 -12.93 4.76 -6.74
N LYS A 34 -13.04 6.01 -7.20
CA LYS A 34 -14.07 6.45 -8.16
C LYS A 34 -13.73 6.13 -9.63
N LEU A 35 -12.48 5.77 -9.93
CA LEU A 35 -12.06 5.36 -11.28
C LEU A 35 -12.27 3.86 -11.49
N SER A 36 -12.41 3.44 -12.76
CA SER A 36 -12.53 2.02 -13.09
C SER A 36 -11.28 1.24 -12.69
N ILE A 37 -11.44 -0.08 -12.48
CA ILE A 37 -10.33 -0.98 -12.18
C ILE A 37 -9.26 -0.88 -13.26
N GLU A 38 -9.65 -0.91 -14.55
CA GLU A 38 -8.72 -0.81 -15.68
C GLU A 38 -7.93 0.50 -15.66
N SER A 39 -8.58 1.65 -15.43
CA SER A 39 -7.89 2.93 -15.34
C SER A 39 -6.89 2.97 -14.18
N ARG A 40 -7.26 2.42 -13.01
CA ARG A 40 -6.39 2.36 -11.82
C ARG A 40 -5.20 1.44 -12.04
N THR A 41 -5.44 0.27 -12.62
CA THR A 41 -4.40 -0.72 -12.92
C THR A 41 -3.42 -0.20 -13.97
N ASN A 42 -3.91 0.40 -15.05
CA ASN A 42 -3.06 0.97 -16.09
C ASN A 42 -2.21 2.14 -15.54
N ASP A 43 -2.79 3.02 -14.72
CA ASP A 43 -2.04 4.08 -14.05
C ASP A 43 -0.93 3.51 -13.16
N LEU A 44 -1.22 2.50 -12.33
CA LEU A 44 -0.21 1.88 -11.48
C LEU A 44 0.90 1.19 -12.27
N LEU A 45 0.55 0.31 -13.23
CA LEU A 45 1.51 -0.45 -14.02
C LEU A 45 2.40 0.43 -14.90
N SER A 46 1.89 1.57 -15.38
CA SER A 46 2.70 2.52 -16.17
C SER A 46 3.78 3.23 -15.35
N ARG A 47 3.63 3.26 -14.02
CA ARG A 47 4.57 3.89 -13.08
C ARG A 47 5.63 2.93 -12.55
N MET A 48 5.35 1.63 -12.58
CA MET A 48 6.21 0.59 -12.00
C MET A 48 7.43 0.29 -12.88
N SER A 49 8.58 0.07 -12.24
CA SER A 49 9.76 -0.50 -12.87
C SER A 49 9.54 -1.99 -13.24
N LEU A 50 10.46 -2.57 -14.00
CA LEU A 50 10.39 -3.98 -14.36
C LEU A 50 10.54 -4.88 -13.12
N GLU A 51 11.41 -4.51 -12.19
CA GLU A 51 11.67 -5.25 -10.95
C GLU A 51 10.46 -5.20 -10.01
N GLU A 52 9.82 -4.04 -9.91
CA GLU A 52 8.58 -3.87 -9.14
C GLU A 52 7.46 -4.75 -9.74
N LYS A 53 7.35 -4.83 -11.07
CA LYS A 53 6.40 -5.74 -11.76
C LYS A 53 6.74 -7.20 -11.53
N GLY A 54 8.01 -7.57 -11.66
CA GLY A 54 8.48 -8.93 -11.38
C GLY A 54 8.14 -9.36 -9.96
N SER A 55 8.29 -8.46 -8.98
CA SER A 55 7.95 -8.75 -7.58
C SER A 55 6.46 -9.01 -7.37
N GLN A 56 5.60 -8.36 -8.15
CA GLN A 56 4.14 -8.61 -8.17
C GLN A 56 3.73 -9.93 -8.86
N LEU A 57 4.70 -10.73 -9.32
CA LEU A 57 4.47 -12.09 -9.82
C LEU A 57 5.04 -13.16 -8.87
N MET A 58 5.67 -12.75 -7.76
CA MET A 58 6.33 -13.65 -6.82
C MET A 58 5.50 -13.83 -5.54
N ALA A 59 5.38 -15.09 -5.10
CA ALA A 59 4.87 -15.43 -3.79
C ALA A 59 6.03 -15.53 -2.78
N VAL A 60 5.79 -15.09 -1.54
CA VAL A 60 6.74 -15.19 -0.43
C VAL A 60 6.21 -16.18 0.59
N GLN A 61 7.10 -16.99 1.16
CA GLN A 61 6.76 -18.06 2.10
C GLN A 61 7.52 -17.89 3.42
N ASP A 62 6.83 -18.18 4.52
CA ASP A 62 7.49 -18.37 5.82
C ASP A 62 8.14 -19.76 5.88
N GLY A 63 9.41 -19.83 6.22
CA GLY A 63 10.19 -21.06 6.13
C GLY A 63 11.65 -20.91 6.55
N ASN A 64 12.50 -21.80 6.04
CA ASN A 64 13.95 -21.67 6.17
C ASN A 64 14.49 -21.04 4.87
N PRO A 65 15.25 -19.93 4.90
CA PRO A 65 15.80 -19.25 6.08
C PRO A 65 14.94 -18.12 6.68
N ILE A 66 13.79 -17.79 6.08
CA ILE A 66 13.01 -16.61 6.46
C ILE A 66 11.86 -16.98 7.40
N ARG A 67 11.95 -16.58 8.66
CA ARG A 67 10.85 -16.68 9.63
C ARG A 67 10.29 -15.31 9.97
N PHE A 68 9.00 -15.08 9.76
CA PHE A 68 8.33 -13.81 10.03
C PHE A 68 7.96 -13.66 11.52
N ASN A 69 8.99 -13.58 12.36
CA ASN A 69 8.89 -13.35 13.80
C ASN A 69 9.38 -11.93 14.17
N ASP A 70 9.43 -11.62 15.46
CA ASP A 70 9.91 -10.32 15.94
C ASP A 70 11.34 -10.00 15.48
N ASP A 71 12.25 -10.97 15.42
CA ASP A 71 13.63 -10.78 14.96
C ASP A 71 13.68 -10.34 13.49
N PHE A 72 12.88 -10.97 12.62
CA PHE A 72 12.77 -10.56 11.23
C PHE A 72 12.28 -9.13 11.10
N PHE A 73 11.26 -8.73 11.86
CA PHE A 73 10.73 -7.36 11.82
C PHE A 73 11.66 -6.33 12.50
N ALA A 74 12.59 -6.76 13.35
CA ALA A 74 13.62 -5.91 13.94
C ALA A 74 14.75 -5.60 12.93
N ASP A 75 14.99 -6.47 11.95
CA ASP A 75 15.97 -6.26 10.89
C ASP A 75 15.35 -5.53 9.68
N ALA A 76 15.35 -4.20 9.73
CA ALA A 76 14.78 -3.36 8.69
C ALA A 76 15.40 -3.59 7.29
N GLU A 77 16.68 -3.96 7.21
CA GLU A 77 17.35 -4.25 5.93
C GLU A 77 16.83 -5.57 5.35
N ASN A 78 16.66 -6.59 6.19
CA ASN A 78 16.08 -7.85 5.74
C ASN A 78 14.60 -7.69 5.35
N VAL A 79 13.80 -6.93 6.12
CA VAL A 79 12.41 -6.62 5.74
C VAL A 79 12.37 -5.90 4.39
N LYS A 80 13.24 -4.91 4.16
CA LYS A 80 13.34 -4.19 2.88
C LYS A 80 13.80 -5.09 1.75
N LYS A 81 14.72 -6.01 2.00
CA LYS A 81 15.19 -6.99 1.01
C LYS A 81 14.05 -7.90 0.53
N VAL A 82 13.17 -8.33 1.43
CA VAL A 82 12.05 -9.23 1.10
C VAL A 82 10.85 -8.48 0.53
N PHE A 83 10.47 -7.34 1.11
CA PHE A 83 9.21 -6.65 0.80
C PHE A 83 9.35 -5.29 0.13
N GLY A 84 10.57 -4.77 -0.07
CA GLY A 84 10.81 -3.39 -0.51
C GLY A 84 10.19 -3.04 -1.86
N ASN A 85 10.14 -4.01 -2.78
CA ASN A 85 9.50 -3.86 -4.10
C ASN A 85 8.01 -4.29 -4.11
N GLY A 86 7.45 -4.61 -2.93
CA GLY A 86 6.17 -5.28 -2.80
C GLY A 86 6.25 -6.77 -3.16
N ILE A 87 5.16 -7.49 -2.96
CA ILE A 87 5.01 -8.90 -3.28
C ILE A 87 3.60 -9.16 -3.83
N ASN A 88 3.41 -10.24 -4.58
CA ASN A 88 2.08 -10.66 -5.00
C ASN A 88 1.28 -11.22 -3.82
N SER A 89 1.79 -12.33 -3.29
CA SER A 89 1.07 -13.15 -2.33
C SER A 89 2.00 -13.69 -1.26
N MET A 90 1.39 -14.03 -0.14
CA MET A 90 2.00 -14.71 0.97
C MET A 90 1.42 -16.11 1.05
N GLN A 91 2.31 -17.10 0.96
CA GLN A 91 1.98 -18.51 1.07
C GLN A 91 1.43 -18.85 2.47
N PRO A 92 0.74 -20.00 2.62
CA PRO A 92 0.25 -20.44 3.91
C PRO A 92 1.36 -20.49 4.97
N TYR A 93 1.02 -20.06 6.18
CA TYR A 93 1.86 -20.18 7.37
C TYR A 93 1.10 -21.01 8.41
N PHE A 94 1.75 -22.00 9.00
CA PHE A 94 1.09 -22.97 9.88
C PHE A 94 1.26 -22.63 11.36
N SER A 95 0.88 -21.41 11.75
CA SER A 95 0.73 -21.01 13.16
C SER A 95 -0.73 -20.92 13.60
N GLY A 96 -0.93 -20.76 14.93
CA GLY A 96 -2.23 -20.49 15.51
C GLY A 96 -2.89 -19.21 14.97
N ILE A 97 -4.19 -19.07 15.18
CA ILE A 97 -5.01 -18.04 14.54
C ILE A 97 -4.57 -16.64 14.95
N LYS A 98 -4.35 -16.41 16.26
CA LYS A 98 -3.96 -15.10 16.78
C LYS A 98 -2.61 -14.63 16.23
N GLU A 99 -1.65 -15.54 16.17
CA GLU A 99 -0.31 -15.26 15.64
C GLU A 99 -0.35 -14.97 14.14
N THR A 100 -1.10 -15.78 13.37
CA THR A 100 -1.33 -15.53 11.94
C THR A 100 -1.88 -14.13 11.71
N VAL A 101 -2.90 -13.71 12.48
CA VAL A 101 -3.50 -12.36 12.35
C VAL A 101 -2.47 -11.27 12.66
N ALA A 102 -1.70 -11.42 13.74
CA ALA A 102 -0.70 -10.43 14.13
C ALA A 102 0.38 -10.23 13.06
N ILE A 103 0.94 -11.34 12.53
CA ILE A 103 1.98 -11.31 11.50
C ILE A 103 1.42 -10.71 10.19
N ARG A 104 0.25 -11.18 9.74
CA ARG A 104 -0.38 -10.67 8.50
C ARG A 104 -0.66 -9.18 8.56
N ASN A 105 -1.13 -8.68 9.70
CA ASN A 105 -1.35 -7.25 9.90
C ASN A 105 -0.04 -6.45 9.85
N ARG A 106 1.06 -6.96 10.44
CA ARG A 106 2.37 -6.30 10.35
C ARG A 106 2.88 -6.26 8.91
N ILE A 107 2.75 -7.36 8.16
CA ILE A 107 3.14 -7.43 6.75
C ILE A 107 2.32 -6.44 5.92
N GLN A 108 0.98 -6.45 6.02
CA GLN A 108 0.15 -5.51 5.28
C GLN A 108 0.44 -4.06 5.63
N LYS A 109 0.68 -3.75 6.91
CA LYS A 109 1.05 -2.41 7.34
C LYS A 109 2.36 -1.97 6.70
N TYR A 110 3.38 -2.83 6.69
CA TYR A 110 4.64 -2.53 6.00
C TYR A 110 4.42 -2.32 4.50
N LEU A 111 3.69 -3.21 3.84
CA LEU A 111 3.43 -3.10 2.40
C LEU A 111 2.71 -1.80 2.06
N ALA A 112 1.67 -1.44 2.82
CA ALA A 112 0.87 -0.24 2.60
C ALA A 112 1.62 1.08 2.91
N GLU A 113 2.41 1.10 3.98
CA GLU A 113 3.00 2.34 4.52
C GLU A 113 4.47 2.55 4.16
N LYS A 114 5.21 1.48 3.85
CA LYS A 114 6.68 1.53 3.68
C LYS A 114 7.15 1.19 2.27
N THR A 115 6.31 0.63 1.42
CA THR A 115 6.64 0.42 0.01
C THR A 115 6.17 1.58 -0.85
N LYS A 116 6.87 1.81 -1.96
CA LYS A 116 6.65 2.96 -2.86
C LYS A 116 5.21 3.06 -3.38
N TRP A 117 4.59 1.92 -3.71
CA TRP A 117 3.26 1.87 -4.31
C TRP A 117 2.14 1.51 -3.33
N GLY A 118 2.48 1.07 -2.11
CA GLY A 118 1.47 0.74 -1.10
C GLY A 118 0.53 -0.39 -1.54
N ILE A 119 1.01 -1.34 -2.36
CA ILE A 119 0.19 -2.43 -2.90
C ILE A 119 0.03 -3.49 -1.80
N PRO A 120 -1.21 -3.82 -1.36
CA PRO A 120 -1.42 -4.89 -0.39
C PRO A 120 -1.13 -6.26 -1.01
N SER A 121 -0.69 -7.21 -0.20
CA SER A 121 -0.51 -8.60 -0.63
C SER A 121 -1.78 -9.43 -0.46
N ILE A 122 -1.91 -10.46 -1.27
CA ILE A 122 -2.92 -11.52 -1.13
C ILE A 122 -2.41 -12.58 -0.15
N PHE A 123 -3.22 -12.96 0.84
CA PHE A 123 -2.90 -14.09 1.71
C PHE A 123 -3.56 -15.36 1.19
N VAL A 124 -2.74 -16.40 0.98
CA VAL A 124 -3.20 -17.72 0.56
C VAL A 124 -3.24 -18.63 1.78
N ASP A 125 -4.32 -19.40 1.91
CA ASP A 125 -4.49 -20.50 2.87
C ASP A 125 -5.20 -21.67 2.18
N GLU A 126 -5.07 -22.86 2.77
CA GLU A 126 -5.79 -24.05 2.32
C GLU A 126 -7.14 -24.17 3.04
N GLY A 127 -8.18 -24.57 2.30
CA GLY A 127 -9.57 -24.51 2.75
C GLY A 127 -10.46 -25.68 2.33
N GLN A 128 -9.88 -26.79 1.83
CA GLN A 128 -10.63 -27.86 1.15
C GLN A 128 -11.82 -28.42 1.97
N HIS A 129 -11.67 -28.51 3.29
CA HIS A 129 -12.71 -29.02 4.21
C HIS A 129 -12.69 -28.24 5.53
N GLY A 130 -12.55 -26.92 5.44
CA GLY A 130 -12.26 -26.05 6.58
C GLY A 130 -10.86 -25.46 6.48
N LEU A 131 -10.61 -24.42 7.27
CA LEU A 131 -9.34 -23.70 7.27
C LEU A 131 -8.22 -24.62 7.78
N MET A 132 -7.19 -24.86 6.98
CA MET A 132 -6.04 -25.69 7.36
C MET A 132 -5.09 -24.93 8.28
N LYS A 133 -5.51 -24.67 9.51
CA LYS A 133 -4.69 -24.06 10.56
C LYS A 133 -4.93 -24.71 11.92
N PRO A 134 -3.93 -24.71 12.81
CA PRO A 134 -4.18 -24.97 14.22
C PRO A 134 -5.34 -24.11 14.73
N GLU A 135 -6.19 -24.70 15.59
CA GLU A 135 -7.32 -24.02 16.24
C GLU A 135 -8.53 -23.69 15.32
N ALA A 136 -8.48 -24.08 14.04
CA ALA A 136 -9.63 -23.99 13.15
C ALA A 136 -10.64 -25.15 13.39
N THR A 137 -11.91 -24.92 12.98
CA THR A 137 -13.08 -25.80 13.19
C THR A 137 -12.88 -27.25 12.75
#